data_AF-A0A929E246-F1
#
_entry.id   AF-A0A929E246-F1
#
_cell.length_a   1.000
_cell.length_b   1.000
_cell.length_c   1.000
_cell.angle_alpha   90.00
_cell.angle_beta   90.00
_cell.angle_gamma   90.00
#
_symmetry.space_group_name_H-M   'P 1'
#
loop_
_entity.id
_entity.type
_entity.pdbx_description
1 polymer ?
#
loop_
_entity_poly.entity_id
_entity_poly.type
_entity_poly.pdbx_seq_one_letter_code
_entity_poly.pdbx_strand_id
1 'polypeptide(L)'
;MITSHNKKRLSALSAYRIAKNILLFLLAITLLTACGGGGGGGEGGGTSVNTGTFIDSPVQGLDYLTVTQSGTTDDQGIFRCEAGEEITFSIGDVVLGTTLCKSIITPLDLVPGAVDETDPTVTNILRFLQSLDENGDLDDAIQITPQIASEVSDCPVNFDASVEDFDNQDIADLFDTLNGQGAFTGVTPRVLRSPEEAQEHFRLVLEEPLDPEDLTALFTVIPETVIVLEPVAFDASDSTGTINEY
;
A
#
# COMPACT_ATOMS: atom_id res chain seq x y z
N MET A 1 -2.58 -23.61 13.22
CA MET A 1 -1.41 -23.77 12.32
C MET A 1 -1.90 -23.48 10.90
N ILE A 2 -1.96 -22.20 10.53
CA ILE A 2 -2.37 -21.80 9.17
C ILE A 2 -1.17 -22.07 8.28
N THR A 3 -1.29 -23.07 7.41
CA THR A 3 -0.21 -23.54 6.53
C THR A 3 0.24 -22.42 5.59
N SER A 4 1.53 -22.36 5.26
CA SER A 4 2.17 -21.38 4.36
C SER A 4 1.37 -21.12 3.07
N HIS A 5 0.62 -22.11 2.60
CA HIS A 5 -0.25 -22.04 1.43
C HIS A 5 -1.42 -21.05 1.58
N ASN A 6 -1.97 -20.86 2.78
CA ASN A 6 -3.06 -19.91 3.03
C ASN A 6 -2.54 -18.46 3.09
N LYS A 7 -1.31 -18.23 3.57
CA LYS A 7 -0.70 -16.89 3.56
C LYS A 7 -0.50 -16.37 2.14
N LYS A 8 0.00 -17.21 1.23
CA LYS A 8 0.15 -16.87 -0.21
C LYS A 8 -1.20 -16.60 -0.90
N ARG A 9 -2.27 -17.28 -0.47
CA ARG A 9 -3.62 -17.06 -1.00
C ARG A 9 -4.24 -15.78 -0.46
N LEU A 10 -3.96 -15.42 0.80
CA LEU A 10 -4.39 -14.17 1.41
C LEU A 10 -3.64 -12.96 0.80
N SER A 11 -2.33 -13.08 0.57
CA SER A 11 -1.56 -12.02 -0.11
C SER A 11 -2.00 -11.83 -1.56
N ALA A 12 -2.24 -12.92 -2.30
CA ALA A 12 -2.78 -12.84 -3.66
C ALA A 12 -4.21 -12.27 -3.73
N LEU A 13 -5.05 -12.52 -2.72
CA LEU A 13 -6.40 -11.96 -2.65
C LEU A 13 -6.42 -10.49 -2.25
N SER A 14 -5.50 -10.04 -1.40
CA SER A 14 -5.31 -8.62 -1.07
C SER A 14 -4.71 -7.87 -2.26
N ALA A 15 -3.65 -8.40 -2.88
CA ALA A 15 -3.08 -7.86 -4.13
C ALA A 15 -4.14 -7.73 -5.24
N TYR A 16 -5.01 -8.72 -5.41
CA TYR A 16 -6.09 -8.65 -6.40
C TYR A 16 -7.16 -7.58 -6.08
N ARG A 17 -7.39 -7.24 -4.82
CA ARG A 17 -8.35 -6.20 -4.40
C ARG A 17 -7.78 -4.80 -4.62
N ILE A 18 -6.52 -4.61 -4.24
CA ILE A 18 -5.72 -3.40 -4.52
C ILE A 18 -5.67 -3.18 -6.05
N ALA A 19 -5.35 -4.22 -6.82
CA ALA A 19 -5.25 -4.14 -8.28
C ALA A 19 -6.52 -3.81 -9.01
N LYS A 20 -7.61 -4.40 -8.54
CA LYS A 20 -8.92 -4.15 -9.10
C LYS A 20 -9.35 -2.70 -8.89
N ASN A 21 -9.01 -2.10 -7.74
CA ASN A 21 -9.38 -0.72 -7.44
C ASN A 21 -8.50 0.26 -8.23
N ILE A 22 -7.18 0.06 -8.29
CA ILE A 22 -6.26 0.91 -9.07
C ILE A 22 -6.59 0.84 -10.58
N LEU A 23 -6.88 -0.35 -11.12
CA LEU A 23 -7.28 -0.52 -12.52
C LEU A 23 -8.65 0.13 -12.84
N LEU A 24 -9.60 0.09 -11.90
CA LEU A 24 -10.88 0.81 -12.01
C LEU A 24 -10.68 2.33 -12.00
N PHE A 25 -9.72 2.83 -11.22
CA PHE A 25 -9.36 4.25 -11.15
C PHE A 25 -8.64 4.75 -12.42
N LEU A 26 -7.69 3.99 -12.96
CA LEU A 26 -6.99 4.33 -14.21
C LEU A 26 -7.93 4.31 -15.43
N LEU A 27 -8.96 3.45 -15.44
CA LEU A 27 -9.95 3.38 -16.52
C LEU A 27 -10.89 4.61 -16.53
N ALA A 28 -11.16 5.22 -15.38
CA ALA A 28 -12.07 6.37 -15.25
C ALA A 28 -11.51 7.66 -15.88
N ILE A 29 -10.19 7.77 -16.04
CA ILE A 29 -9.52 8.95 -16.63
C ILE A 29 -9.67 8.99 -18.17
N THR A 30 -10.07 7.88 -18.81
CA THR A 30 -10.12 7.79 -20.29
C THR A 30 -11.44 8.27 -20.92
N LEU A 31 -12.41 8.75 -20.14
CA LEU A 31 -13.74 9.11 -20.66
C LEU A 31 -14.06 10.61 -20.76
N LEU A 32 -13.14 11.52 -20.44
CA LEU A 32 -13.36 12.95 -20.66
C LEU A 32 -12.11 13.66 -21.19
N THR A 33 -11.97 13.77 -22.52
CA THR A 33 -11.61 15.03 -23.22
C THR A 33 -11.81 14.88 -24.73
N ALA A 34 -12.95 15.36 -25.23
CA ALA A 34 -13.11 15.72 -26.64
C ALA A 34 -14.03 16.96 -26.75
N CYS A 35 -13.47 18.12 -26.36
CA CYS A 35 -13.92 19.48 -26.71
C CYS A 35 -12.85 20.42 -26.12
N GLY A 36 -12.10 21.27 -26.80
CA GLY A 36 -12.33 22.06 -28.01
C GLY A 36 -12.07 23.53 -27.66
N GLY A 37 -11.05 24.17 -28.25
CA GLY A 37 -10.85 25.62 -28.18
C GLY A 37 -9.38 26.07 -28.19
N GLY A 38 -8.95 26.73 -29.27
CA GLY A 38 -7.58 27.23 -29.44
C GLY A 38 -7.40 28.72 -29.12
N GLY A 39 -6.14 29.16 -29.13
CA GLY A 39 -5.77 30.57 -29.26
C GLY A 39 -4.48 30.98 -28.53
N GLY A 40 -3.55 31.59 -29.27
CA GLY A 40 -2.65 32.62 -28.76
C GLY A 40 -1.20 32.20 -28.51
N GLY A 41 -0.30 32.59 -29.42
CA GLY A 41 1.13 32.42 -29.28
C GLY A 41 1.74 33.28 -28.18
N GLY A 42 2.78 32.72 -27.56
CA GLY A 42 3.71 33.40 -26.66
C GLY A 42 4.90 32.49 -26.43
N GLU A 43 5.99 32.73 -27.15
CA GLU A 43 7.30 32.17 -26.83
C GLU A 43 7.79 32.76 -25.51
N GLY A 44 7.47 32.06 -24.42
CA GLY A 44 8.19 32.11 -23.16
C GLY A 44 8.63 30.68 -22.85
N GLY A 45 9.92 30.47 -22.61
CA GLY A 45 10.45 29.19 -22.11
C GLY A 45 9.99 28.96 -20.67
N GLY A 46 8.68 28.83 -20.46
CA GLY A 46 8.08 28.42 -19.20
C GLY A 46 8.28 26.93 -19.03
N THR A 47 8.99 26.56 -17.99
CA THR A 47 8.93 25.22 -17.41
C THR A 47 7.46 24.89 -17.19
N SER A 48 6.95 23.86 -17.85
CA SER A 48 5.59 23.41 -17.62
C SER A 48 5.52 22.83 -16.21
N VAL A 49 4.70 23.43 -15.33
CA VAL A 49 4.35 22.83 -14.05
C VAL A 49 3.79 21.44 -14.32
N ASN A 50 4.51 20.42 -13.83
CA ASN A 50 4.10 19.04 -13.99
C ASN A 50 3.27 18.62 -12.78
N THR A 51 2.33 17.72 -13.02
CA THR A 51 1.58 17.04 -12.00
C THR A 51 2.23 15.67 -11.77
N GLY A 52 2.46 15.31 -10.52
CA GLY A 52 2.93 13.98 -10.12
C GLY A 52 2.06 13.38 -9.03
N THR A 53 2.31 12.12 -8.70
CA THR A 53 1.56 11.36 -7.70
C THR A 53 2.50 10.73 -6.68
N PHE A 54 2.19 10.88 -5.39
CA PHE A 54 2.90 10.19 -4.30
C PHE A 54 2.22 8.85 -3.96
N ILE A 55 2.96 7.74 -3.96
CA ILE A 55 2.40 6.38 -3.87
C ILE A 55 3.09 5.50 -2.81
N ASP A 56 2.28 5.07 -1.83
CA ASP A 56 2.35 3.88 -0.97
C ASP A 56 0.89 3.37 -0.78
N SER A 57 0.19 3.18 -1.91
CA SER A 57 -1.18 3.68 -2.16
C SER A 57 -1.24 5.21 -2.26
N PRO A 58 -2.17 5.82 -3.03
CA PRO A 58 -2.22 7.28 -3.13
C PRO A 58 -2.27 7.91 -1.73
N VAL A 59 -1.31 8.77 -1.40
CA VAL A 59 -1.22 9.35 -0.05
C VAL A 59 -1.80 10.75 -0.05
N GLN A 60 -2.95 10.92 0.61
CA GLN A 60 -3.60 12.20 0.83
C GLN A 60 -3.08 12.88 2.10
N GLY A 61 -2.90 14.19 2.04
CA GLY A 61 -2.60 14.98 3.24
C GLY A 61 -1.10 15.20 3.52
N LEU A 62 -0.21 14.85 2.58
CA LEU A 62 1.21 15.20 2.69
C LEU A 62 1.43 16.65 2.25
N ASP A 63 2.10 17.43 3.08
CA ASP A 63 2.60 18.73 2.68
C ASP A 63 3.79 18.54 1.72
N TYR A 64 3.85 19.35 0.67
CA TYR A 64 4.97 19.39 -0.24
C TYR A 64 5.48 20.81 -0.48
N LEU A 65 6.79 20.92 -0.63
CA LEU A 65 7.48 22.18 -0.92
C LEU A 65 8.57 21.97 -1.95
N THR A 66 8.59 22.86 -2.95
CA THR A 66 9.65 23.00 -3.94
C THR A 66 10.11 24.46 -3.97
N VAL A 67 11.02 24.80 -4.88
CA VAL A 67 11.46 26.19 -5.05
C VAL A 67 10.33 27.10 -5.55
N THR A 68 9.39 26.58 -6.36
CA THR A 68 8.32 27.38 -6.97
C THR A 68 6.91 27.04 -6.48
N GLN A 69 6.68 25.81 -6.06
CA GLN A 69 5.38 25.26 -5.67
C GLN A 69 5.34 24.83 -4.20
N SER A 70 4.17 24.94 -3.58
CA SER A 70 3.84 24.29 -2.31
C SER A 70 2.36 23.92 -2.26
N GLY A 71 2.02 22.98 -1.38
CA GLY A 71 0.63 22.57 -1.16
C GLY A 71 0.53 21.29 -0.35
N THR A 72 -0.63 20.66 -0.41
CA THR A 72 -0.88 19.36 0.22
C THR A 72 -1.39 18.38 -0.85
N THR A 73 -1.00 17.11 -0.78
CA THR A 73 -1.48 16.09 -1.71
C THR A 73 -2.98 15.86 -1.55
N ASP A 74 -3.68 15.69 -2.67
CA ASP A 74 -5.12 15.41 -2.67
C ASP A 74 -5.44 13.91 -2.48
N ASP A 75 -6.72 13.55 -2.59
CA ASP A 75 -7.22 12.18 -2.43
C ASP A 75 -6.66 11.18 -3.47
N GLN A 76 -6.02 11.67 -4.53
CA GLN A 76 -5.31 10.87 -5.53
C GLN A 76 -3.80 10.94 -5.34
N GLY A 77 -3.31 11.50 -4.23
CA GLY A 77 -1.89 11.68 -3.95
C GLY A 77 -1.21 12.71 -4.84
N ILE A 78 -1.97 13.59 -5.51
CA ILE A 78 -1.44 14.48 -6.54
C ILE A 78 -0.68 15.67 -5.91
N PHE A 79 0.52 15.93 -6.44
CA PHE A 79 1.31 17.13 -6.17
C PHE A 79 1.66 17.86 -7.48
N ARG A 80 2.15 19.11 -7.34
CA ARG A 80 2.64 19.92 -8.46
C ARG A 80 4.10 20.27 -8.26
N CYS A 81 4.91 20.07 -9.28
CA CYS A 81 6.27 20.61 -9.30
C CYS A 81 6.86 20.71 -10.70
N GLU A 82 7.89 21.54 -10.86
CA GLU A 82 8.54 21.72 -12.14
C GLU A 82 9.68 20.70 -12.35
N ALA A 83 9.91 20.32 -13.61
CA ALA A 83 10.98 19.39 -13.94
C ALA A 83 12.35 19.94 -13.55
N GLY A 84 13.14 19.13 -12.83
CA GLY A 84 14.48 19.51 -12.36
C GLY A 84 14.51 20.19 -11.00
N GLU A 85 13.36 20.49 -10.40
CA GLU A 85 13.30 20.92 -9.00
C GLU A 85 13.44 19.73 -8.04
N GLU A 86 13.89 20.04 -6.83
CA GLU A 86 13.73 19.16 -5.68
C GLU A 86 12.38 19.43 -5.01
N ILE A 87 11.76 18.35 -4.54
CA ILE A 87 10.51 18.36 -3.78
C ILE A 87 10.72 17.66 -2.45
N THR A 88 10.32 18.34 -1.39
CA THR A 88 10.32 17.82 -0.02
C THR A 88 8.90 17.49 0.38
N PHE A 89 8.68 16.31 0.94
CA PHE A 89 7.40 15.89 1.52
C PHE A 89 7.48 15.86 3.05
N SER A 90 6.42 16.30 3.71
CA SER A 90 6.29 16.31 5.16
C SER A 90 4.86 16.04 5.62
N ILE A 91 4.70 15.75 6.91
CA ILE A 91 3.42 15.73 7.62
C ILE A 91 3.55 16.73 8.76
N GLY A 92 2.92 17.91 8.62
CA GLY A 92 3.22 19.03 9.51
C GLY A 92 4.72 19.35 9.46
N ASP A 93 5.36 19.44 10.63
CA ASP A 93 6.79 19.72 10.75
C ASP A 93 7.71 18.48 10.58
N VAL A 94 7.15 17.28 10.42
CA VAL A 94 7.92 16.04 10.25
C VAL A 94 8.24 15.81 8.78
N VAL A 95 9.51 16.00 8.41
CA VAL A 95 10.01 15.75 7.04
C VAL A 95 10.18 14.26 6.79
N LEU A 96 9.54 13.76 5.73
CA LEU A 96 9.69 12.38 5.26
C LEU A 96 10.95 12.23 4.39
N GLY A 97 11.23 13.23 3.57
CA GLY A 97 12.44 13.30 2.75
C GLY A 97 12.31 14.22 1.56
N THR A 98 13.37 14.28 0.76
CA THR A 98 13.51 15.16 -0.40
C THR A 98 14.01 14.36 -1.59
N THR A 99 13.44 14.60 -2.77
CA THR A 99 13.87 13.94 -4.01
C THR A 99 13.69 14.86 -5.21
N LEU A 100 14.19 14.45 -6.37
CA LEU A 100 13.94 15.16 -7.62
C LEU A 100 12.48 14.95 -8.06
N CYS A 101 11.90 16.00 -8.63
CA CYS A 101 10.57 15.95 -9.22
C CYS A 101 10.42 14.86 -10.29
N LYS A 102 9.42 14.01 -10.12
CA LYS A 102 9.05 12.89 -10.99
C LYS A 102 7.53 12.83 -11.13
N SER A 103 7.04 12.11 -12.15
CA SER A 103 5.61 11.85 -12.31
C SER A 103 5.04 10.93 -11.23
N ILE A 104 5.87 10.03 -10.70
CA ILE A 104 5.55 9.15 -9.58
C ILE A 104 6.70 9.28 -8.59
N ILE A 105 6.36 9.52 -7.33
CA ILE A 105 7.28 9.52 -6.20
C ILE A 105 6.74 8.51 -5.19
N THR A 106 7.62 7.70 -4.64
CA THR A 106 7.30 6.73 -3.60
C THR A 106 8.18 6.99 -2.37
N PRO A 107 7.87 6.40 -1.20
CA PRO A 107 8.77 6.45 -0.04
C PRO A 107 10.20 5.99 -0.35
N LEU A 108 10.38 5.04 -1.27
CA LEU A 108 11.71 4.61 -1.73
C LEU A 108 12.50 5.76 -2.39
N ASP A 109 11.84 6.61 -3.17
CA ASP A 109 12.47 7.75 -3.84
C ASP A 109 12.97 8.85 -2.90
N LEU A 110 12.43 8.89 -1.68
CA LEU A 110 12.79 9.88 -0.66
C LEU A 110 14.11 9.59 0.04
N VAL A 111 14.63 8.35 -0.08
CA VAL A 111 15.82 7.89 0.62
C VAL A 111 16.98 7.69 -0.39
N PRO A 112 17.97 8.60 -0.41
CA PRO A 112 19.07 8.52 -1.37
C PRO A 112 19.88 7.23 -1.23
N GLY A 113 19.91 6.43 -2.29
CA GLY A 113 20.71 5.19 -2.35
C GLY A 113 20.01 3.95 -1.83
N ALA A 114 18.78 4.06 -1.32
CA ALA A 114 17.94 2.90 -1.05
C ALA A 114 17.65 2.13 -2.36
N VAL A 115 17.68 0.81 -2.28
CA VAL A 115 17.52 -0.09 -3.44
C VAL A 115 16.10 -0.65 -3.50
N ASP A 116 15.53 -0.95 -2.34
CA ASP A 116 14.22 -1.58 -2.16
C ASP A 116 13.63 -1.18 -0.80
N GLU A 117 12.43 -1.69 -0.51
CA GLU A 117 11.67 -1.39 0.70
C GLU A 117 12.31 -1.87 2.00
N THR A 118 13.35 -2.71 1.92
CA THR A 118 14.02 -3.27 3.10
C THR A 118 15.07 -2.33 3.68
N ASP A 119 15.35 -1.20 3.02
CA ASP A 119 16.12 -0.11 3.62
C ASP A 119 15.45 0.37 4.93
N PRO A 120 16.18 0.51 6.05
CA PRO A 120 15.59 0.87 7.34
C PRO A 120 14.81 2.18 7.31
N THR A 121 15.32 3.22 6.64
CA THR A 121 14.65 4.53 6.58
C THR A 121 13.39 4.43 5.74
N VAL A 122 13.44 3.72 4.60
CA VAL A 122 12.25 3.45 3.77
C VAL A 122 11.20 2.67 4.58
N THR A 123 11.60 1.60 5.25
CA THR A 123 10.72 0.79 6.11
C THR A 123 10.04 1.64 7.18
N ASN A 124 10.78 2.54 7.84
CA ASN A 124 10.22 3.40 8.88
C ASN A 124 9.22 4.42 8.32
N ILE A 125 9.48 5.01 7.15
CA ILE A 125 8.52 5.88 6.45
C ILE A 125 7.24 5.11 6.10
N LEU A 126 7.36 3.91 5.51
CA LEU A 126 6.22 3.05 5.15
C LEU A 126 5.37 2.70 6.38
N ARG A 127 6.01 2.22 7.45
CA ARG A 127 5.32 1.88 8.71
C ARG A 127 4.56 3.07 9.27
N PHE A 128 5.17 4.26 9.21
CA PHE A 128 4.56 5.48 9.72
C PHE A 128 3.34 5.90 8.90
N LEU A 129 3.49 6.03 7.57
CA LEU A 129 2.41 6.43 6.67
C LEU A 129 1.20 5.47 6.76
N GLN A 130 1.45 4.17 6.63
CA GLN A 130 0.40 3.16 6.64
C GLN A 130 -0.32 3.03 7.99
N SER A 131 0.36 3.36 9.09
CA SER A 131 -0.27 3.37 10.41
C SER A 131 -1.09 4.61 10.70
N LEU A 132 -0.80 5.72 10.04
CA LEU A 132 -1.53 6.99 10.22
C LEU A 132 -2.79 7.08 9.36
N ASP A 133 -3.06 6.08 8.52
CA ASP A 133 -4.27 6.04 7.71
C ASP A 133 -5.54 6.07 8.58
N GLU A 134 -6.47 6.99 8.27
CA GLU A 134 -7.65 7.30 9.09
C GLU A 134 -8.54 6.07 9.33
N ASN A 135 -8.85 5.33 8.26
CA ASN A 135 -9.66 4.12 8.32
C ASN A 135 -8.78 2.84 8.48
N GLY A 136 -7.51 2.91 8.10
CA GLY A 136 -6.57 1.77 8.07
C GLY A 136 -6.88 0.77 6.97
N ASP A 137 -7.56 1.18 5.90
CA ASP A 137 -7.82 0.40 4.71
C ASP A 137 -6.85 0.83 3.59
N LEU A 138 -5.67 0.22 3.57
CA LEU A 138 -4.63 0.57 2.60
C LEU A 138 -4.94 0.14 1.16
N ASP A 139 -6.07 -0.57 0.94
CA ASP A 139 -6.58 -0.88 -0.41
C ASP A 139 -7.17 0.38 -1.11
N ASP A 140 -7.42 1.46 -0.36
CA ASP A 140 -7.76 2.79 -0.88
C ASP A 140 -6.63 3.82 -0.65
N ALA A 141 -6.95 5.11 -0.54
CA ALA A 141 -5.93 6.14 -0.35
C ALA A 141 -5.54 6.20 1.14
N ILE A 142 -4.23 6.27 1.42
CA ILE A 142 -3.76 6.58 2.77
C ILE A 142 -4.18 8.00 3.11
N GLN A 143 -5.06 8.15 4.09
CA GLN A 143 -5.67 9.42 4.46
C GLN A 143 -5.05 9.98 5.74
N ILE A 144 -4.16 10.97 5.57
CA ILE A 144 -3.62 11.75 6.68
C ILE A 144 -4.51 12.98 6.90
N THR A 145 -5.36 12.93 7.92
CA THR A 145 -6.28 14.04 8.21
C THR A 145 -5.54 15.24 8.83
N PRO A 146 -6.10 16.46 8.77
CA PRO A 146 -5.51 17.62 9.45
C PRO A 146 -5.32 17.42 10.97
N GLN A 147 -6.19 16.63 11.60
CA GLN A 147 -6.03 16.28 13.02
C GLN A 147 -4.80 15.40 13.21
N ILE A 148 -4.64 14.36 12.39
CA ILE A 148 -3.49 13.45 12.45
C ILE A 148 -2.19 14.23 12.19
N ALA A 149 -2.16 15.06 11.14
CA ALA A 149 -1.01 15.87 10.80
C ALA A 149 -0.60 16.85 11.93
N SER A 150 -1.58 17.44 12.62
CA SER A 150 -1.33 18.33 13.76
C SER A 150 -0.63 17.60 14.91
N GLU A 151 -1.08 16.41 15.28
CA GLU A 151 -0.47 15.63 16.38
C GLU A 151 0.91 15.09 15.98
N VAL A 152 1.10 14.71 14.70
CA VAL A 152 2.40 14.29 14.18
C VAL A 152 3.44 15.42 14.25
N SER A 153 3.03 16.67 14.02
CA SER A 153 3.93 17.84 14.03
C SER A 153 4.66 18.02 15.37
N ASP A 154 4.07 17.57 16.48
CA ASP A 154 4.65 17.66 17.83
C ASP A 154 5.49 16.42 18.22
N CYS A 155 5.56 15.40 17.36
CA CYS A 155 6.27 14.15 17.63
C CYS A 155 7.72 14.19 17.09
N PRO A 156 8.74 13.89 17.90
CA PRO A 156 10.13 13.79 17.43
C PRO A 156 10.35 12.48 16.66
N VAL A 157 10.02 12.47 15.37
CA VAL A 157 10.21 11.30 14.51
C VAL A 157 11.63 11.28 13.92
N ASN A 158 12.33 10.15 14.06
CA ASN A 158 13.64 9.92 13.44
C ASN A 158 13.58 8.69 12.52
N PHE A 159 13.36 8.91 11.23
CA PHE A 159 13.30 7.81 10.25
C PHE A 159 14.63 7.09 10.04
N ASP A 160 15.77 7.72 10.34
CA ASP A 160 17.10 7.13 10.22
C ASP A 160 17.48 6.19 11.38
N ALA A 161 16.58 6.01 12.35
CA ALA A 161 16.76 5.00 13.40
C ALA A 161 16.78 3.58 12.82
N SER A 162 17.36 2.63 13.57
CA SER A 162 17.18 1.21 13.23
C SER A 162 15.68 0.85 13.24
N VAL A 163 15.29 -0.21 12.52
CA VAL A 163 13.89 -0.64 12.45
C VAL A 163 13.34 -0.97 13.84
N GLU A 164 14.19 -1.53 14.70
CA GLU A 164 13.86 -1.83 16.09
C GLU A 164 13.75 -0.56 16.96
N ASP A 165 14.68 0.40 16.83
CA ASP A 165 14.69 1.62 17.64
C ASP A 165 13.65 2.66 17.20
N PHE A 166 13.09 2.51 16.00
CA PHE A 166 12.02 3.37 15.51
C PHE A 166 10.72 3.17 16.31
N ASP A 167 10.45 1.95 16.79
CA ASP A 167 9.31 1.63 17.66
C ASP A 167 9.62 2.00 19.13
N ASN A 168 9.75 3.30 19.38
CA ASN A 168 10.11 3.86 20.68
C ASN A 168 8.90 4.52 21.38
N GLN A 169 9.16 5.05 22.59
CA GLN A 169 8.12 5.64 23.42
C GLN A 169 7.46 6.88 22.79
N ASP A 170 8.21 7.70 22.03
CA ASP A 170 7.65 8.90 21.41
C ASP A 170 6.61 8.52 20.33
N ILE A 171 6.89 7.47 19.54
CA ILE A 171 5.94 6.93 18.57
C ILE A 171 4.75 6.27 19.28
N ALA A 172 4.98 5.54 20.37
CA ALA A 172 3.88 4.95 21.15
C ALA A 172 2.96 6.03 21.73
N ASP A 173 3.51 7.10 22.30
CA ASP A 173 2.77 8.23 22.88
C ASP A 173 1.96 8.99 21.82
N LEU A 174 2.50 9.13 20.60
CA LEU A 174 1.77 9.68 19.45
C LEU A 174 0.53 8.85 19.14
N PHE A 175 0.66 7.52 19.00
CA PHE A 175 -0.49 6.66 18.72
C PHE A 175 -1.49 6.62 19.87
N ASP A 176 -1.04 6.62 21.13
CA ASP A 176 -1.92 6.71 22.29
C ASP A 176 -2.73 8.01 22.28
N THR A 177 -2.10 9.13 21.91
CA THR A 177 -2.76 10.43 21.77
C THR A 177 -3.80 10.41 20.65
N LEU A 178 -3.43 9.98 19.45
CA LEU A 178 -4.33 9.88 18.28
C LEU A 178 -5.54 8.98 18.57
N ASN A 179 -5.32 7.83 19.21
CA ASN A 179 -6.38 6.93 19.63
C ASN A 179 -7.29 7.58 20.69
N GLY A 180 -6.69 8.23 21.70
CA GLY A 180 -7.42 8.91 22.77
C GLY A 180 -8.29 10.07 22.27
N GLN A 181 -7.88 10.73 21.19
CA GLN A 181 -8.64 11.78 20.53
C GLN A 181 -9.66 11.27 19.49
N GLY A 182 -9.68 9.97 19.20
CA GLY A 182 -10.58 9.39 18.20
C GLY A 182 -10.25 9.81 16.77
N ALA A 183 -8.96 10.02 16.45
CA ALA A 183 -8.51 10.44 15.12
C ALA A 183 -8.70 9.36 14.04
N PHE A 184 -8.90 8.10 14.43
CA PHE A 184 -9.10 6.96 13.52
C PHE A 184 -10.56 6.52 13.47
N THR A 185 -11.07 6.25 12.28
CA THR A 185 -12.46 5.83 12.02
C THR A 185 -12.63 4.32 11.87
N GLY A 186 -11.53 3.59 11.66
CA GLY A 186 -11.52 2.13 11.49
C GLY A 186 -11.06 1.33 12.72
N VAL A 187 -10.09 0.44 12.52
CA VAL A 187 -9.58 -0.45 13.57
C VAL A 187 -8.86 0.36 14.65
N THR A 188 -9.33 0.24 15.89
CA THR A 188 -8.76 0.91 17.08
C THR A 188 -8.55 -0.10 18.24
N PRO A 189 -7.52 0.08 19.10
CA PRO A 189 -6.49 1.10 19.00
C PRO A 189 -5.56 0.83 17.81
N ARG A 190 -5.17 1.90 17.12
CA ARG A 190 -4.13 1.88 16.08
C ARG A 190 -2.77 1.79 16.74
N VAL A 191 -1.87 1.00 16.15
CA VAL A 191 -0.47 0.91 16.55
C VAL A 191 0.41 1.01 15.32
N LEU A 192 1.71 1.24 15.55
CA LEU A 192 2.69 1.20 14.49
C LEU A 192 2.69 -0.19 13.82
N ARG A 193 2.64 -0.20 12.49
CA ARG A 193 2.59 -1.41 11.67
C ARG A 193 3.91 -2.16 11.79
N SER A 194 3.87 -3.49 11.67
CA SER A 194 5.12 -4.26 11.65
C SER A 194 5.93 -3.96 10.37
N PRO A 195 7.26 -4.07 10.41
CA PRO A 195 8.11 -3.89 9.24
C PRO A 195 7.68 -4.77 8.07
N GLU A 196 7.43 -6.06 8.32
CA GLU A 196 7.10 -7.03 7.27
C GLU A 196 5.75 -6.74 6.62
N GLU A 197 4.76 -6.28 7.38
CA GLU A 197 3.44 -5.90 6.83
C GLU A 197 3.49 -4.60 6.04
N ALA A 198 4.39 -3.68 6.40
CA ALA A 198 4.56 -2.42 5.67
C ALA A 198 5.30 -2.62 4.36
N GLN A 199 6.38 -3.41 4.40
CA GLN A 199 7.15 -3.81 3.22
C GLN A 199 6.31 -4.62 2.23
N GLU A 200 5.57 -5.62 2.71
CA GLU A 200 4.72 -6.44 1.83
C GLU A 200 3.62 -5.60 1.16
N HIS A 201 2.99 -4.68 1.88
CA HIS A 201 2.01 -3.76 1.28
C HIS A 201 2.64 -2.97 0.12
N PHE A 202 3.75 -2.30 0.40
CA PHE A 202 4.42 -1.47 -0.59
C PHE A 202 4.91 -2.27 -1.79
N ARG A 203 5.43 -3.48 -1.58
CA ARG A 203 5.83 -4.40 -2.65
C ARG A 203 4.66 -4.74 -3.57
N LEU A 204 3.48 -5.01 -3.00
CA LEU A 204 2.27 -5.28 -3.78
C LEU A 204 1.82 -4.06 -4.59
N VAL A 205 1.95 -2.85 -4.04
CA VAL A 205 1.65 -1.59 -4.74
C VAL A 205 2.58 -1.38 -5.94
N LEU A 206 3.87 -1.74 -5.83
CA LEU A 206 4.85 -1.60 -6.92
C LEU A 206 4.76 -2.68 -8.00
N GLU A 207 4.24 -3.87 -7.68
CA GLU A 207 4.24 -5.05 -8.57
C GLU A 207 3.08 -5.09 -9.60
N GLU A 208 2.23 -4.07 -9.71
CA GLU A 208 1.12 -4.08 -10.67
C GLU A 208 1.51 -3.61 -12.08
N PRO A 209 1.22 -4.43 -13.12
CA PRO A 209 -0.10 -4.98 -13.40
C PRO A 209 -0.13 -6.51 -13.53
N LEU A 210 -1.18 -7.17 -13.02
CA LEU A 210 -1.35 -8.61 -13.22
C LEU A 210 -1.61 -8.95 -14.70
N ASP A 211 -0.74 -9.79 -15.26
CA ASP A 211 -0.88 -10.32 -16.62
C ASP A 211 -2.17 -11.17 -16.71
N PRO A 212 -2.98 -11.09 -17.79
CA PRO A 212 -4.25 -11.82 -17.89
C PRO A 212 -4.11 -13.34 -17.78
N GLU A 213 -2.90 -13.90 -17.99
CA GLU A 213 -2.64 -15.33 -17.82
C GLU A 213 -2.63 -15.76 -16.34
N ASP A 214 -2.23 -14.91 -15.39
CA ASP A 214 -2.27 -15.22 -13.95
C ASP A 214 -3.70 -15.27 -13.39
N LEU A 215 -4.65 -14.57 -14.04
CA LEU A 215 -6.08 -14.69 -13.74
C LEU A 215 -6.65 -16.06 -14.15
N THR A 216 -6.06 -16.71 -15.16
CA THR A 216 -6.49 -18.05 -15.59
C THR A 216 -6.01 -19.14 -14.65
N ALA A 217 -4.82 -18.99 -14.04
CA ALA A 217 -4.28 -19.91 -13.05
C ALA A 217 -5.08 -19.92 -11.73
N LEU A 218 -5.69 -18.79 -11.35
CA LEU A 218 -6.58 -18.70 -10.20
C LEU A 218 -7.96 -19.35 -10.40
N PHE A 219 -8.43 -19.47 -11.66
CA PHE A 219 -9.74 -20.05 -11.99
C PHE A 219 -9.71 -21.50 -12.52
N THR A 220 -8.56 -22.06 -12.90
CA THR A 220 -8.49 -23.40 -13.51
C THR A 220 -8.29 -24.58 -12.56
N VAL A 221 -8.14 -24.40 -11.25
CA VAL A 221 -7.97 -25.54 -10.32
C VAL A 221 -9.09 -25.61 -9.27
N ILE A 222 -10.31 -25.82 -9.74
CA ILE A 222 -11.25 -26.72 -9.06
C ILE A 222 -12.10 -27.48 -10.10
N PRO A 223 -11.65 -28.64 -10.63
CA PRO A 223 -12.61 -29.65 -11.01
C PRO A 223 -13.12 -30.30 -9.73
N GLU A 224 -14.44 -30.24 -9.57
CA GLU A 224 -15.23 -30.87 -8.52
C GLU A 224 -14.66 -32.24 -8.12
N THR A 225 -14.54 -32.48 -6.82
CA THR A 225 -14.43 -33.83 -6.28
C THR A 225 -15.72 -34.58 -6.62
N VAL A 226 -15.83 -35.12 -7.83
CA VAL A 226 -16.83 -36.13 -8.16
C VAL A 226 -16.39 -37.40 -7.44
N ILE A 227 -16.93 -37.63 -6.25
CA ILE A 227 -16.83 -38.92 -5.58
C ILE A 227 -17.69 -39.89 -6.38
N VAL A 228 -17.09 -40.58 -7.35
CA VAL A 228 -17.69 -41.80 -7.90
C VAL A 228 -17.49 -42.88 -6.84
N LEU A 229 -18.53 -43.14 -6.05
CA LEU A 229 -18.58 -44.34 -5.22
C LEU A 229 -18.71 -45.54 -6.17
N GLU A 230 -17.61 -46.26 -6.41
CA GLU A 230 -17.73 -47.58 -7.02
C GLU A 230 -18.56 -48.48 -6.09
N PRO A 231 -19.55 -49.22 -6.60
CA PRO A 231 -20.29 -50.16 -5.78
C PRO A 231 -19.36 -51.32 -5.40
N VAL A 232 -19.00 -51.39 -4.11
CA VAL A 232 -18.33 -52.57 -3.57
C VAL A 232 -19.31 -53.73 -3.64
N ALA A 233 -19.05 -54.69 -4.54
CA ALA A 233 -19.74 -55.96 -4.56
C ALA A 233 -19.37 -56.75 -3.30
N PHE A 234 -20.36 -57.00 -2.46
CA PHE A 234 -20.27 -57.91 -1.32
C PHE A 234 -20.35 -59.35 -1.83
N ASP A 235 -19.21 -60.04 -1.91
CA ASP A 235 -19.15 -61.48 -2.18
C ASP A 235 -19.34 -62.26 -0.87
N ALA A 236 -20.51 -62.83 -0.70
CA ALA A 236 -20.86 -63.73 0.39
C ALA A 236 -20.55 -65.18 -0.01
N SER A 237 -19.27 -65.54 -0.11
CA SER A 237 -18.90 -66.94 -0.33
C SER A 237 -17.51 -67.33 0.18
N ASP A 238 -17.24 -67.16 1.48
CA ASP A 238 -16.38 -68.15 2.14
C ASP A 238 -16.71 -68.28 3.64
N SER A 239 -17.58 -69.24 3.94
CA SER A 239 -17.79 -69.77 5.28
C SER A 239 -17.49 -71.26 5.27
N THR A 240 -16.29 -71.64 5.70
CA THR A 240 -15.94 -72.91 6.40
C THR A 240 -14.46 -72.81 6.73
N GLY A 241 -13.90 -73.08 7.91
CA GLY A 241 -14.38 -73.65 9.16
C GLY A 241 -13.14 -73.97 10.02
N THR A 242 -13.35 -73.96 11.35
CA THR A 242 -12.67 -74.79 12.37
C THR A 242 -11.15 -74.70 12.62
N ILE A 243 -10.85 -74.08 13.78
CA ILE A 243 -9.99 -74.47 14.92
C ILE A 243 -8.75 -75.37 14.69
N ASN A 244 -7.62 -75.00 15.33
CA ASN A 244 -6.95 -75.88 16.30
C ASN A 244 -6.01 -75.10 17.24
N GLU A 245 -6.08 -75.49 18.51
CA GLU A 245 -5.16 -75.19 19.61
C GLU A 245 -3.74 -75.69 19.30
N TYR A 246 -2.72 -74.95 19.74
CA TYR A 246 -1.68 -75.37 20.70
C TYR A 246 -0.87 -74.15 21.15
#